data_AF-A0AAV3ZAP6-F1
#
_entry.id   AF-A0AAV3ZAP6-F1
#
_cell.length_a   1.000
_cell.length_b   1.000
_cell.length_c   1.000
_cell.angle_alpha   90.00
_cell.angle_beta   90.00
_cell.angle_gamma   90.00
#
_symmetry.space_group_name_H-M   'P 1'
#
loop_
_entity.id
_entity.type
_entity.pdbx_description
1 polymer ?
#
loop_
_entity_poly.entity_id
_entity_poly.type
_entity_poly.pdbx_seq_one_letter_code
_entity_poly.pdbx_strand_id
1 'polypeptide(L)'
;MKDLIDYGTFACRAVHSNRKHFSKDLKGQLKANEYKIRQVGNLVATWWRDKRAIHMLSTNASPVMETVSQKSKGGPIGKQILQCVEIYNKNMGGVDK
;
A
#
# COMPACT_ATOMS: atom_id res chain seq x y z
N MET A 1 6.45 13.82 3.54
CA MET A 1 6.75 12.75 2.54
C MET A 1 7.19 13.37 1.23
N LYS A 2 6.57 14.49 0.82
CA LYS A 2 7.10 15.33 -0.26
C LYS A 2 8.50 15.86 0.09
N ASP A 3 8.67 16.39 1.29
CA ASP A 3 9.97 16.90 1.78
C ASP A 3 11.08 15.83 1.76
N LEU A 4 10.73 14.55 1.95
CA LEU A 4 11.71 13.46 1.88
C LEU A 4 12.25 13.25 0.46
N ILE A 5 11.41 13.47 -0.56
CA ILE A 5 11.81 13.37 -1.97
C ILE A 5 12.88 14.43 -2.27
N ASP A 6 12.79 15.62 -1.67
CA ASP A 6 13.76 16.69 -1.85
C ASP A 6 15.16 16.31 -1.31
N TYR A 7 15.20 15.39 -0.33
CA TYR A 7 16.43 14.79 0.20
C TYR A 7 16.79 13.46 -0.47
N GLY A 8 16.16 13.10 -1.60
CA GLY A 8 16.39 11.82 -2.29
C GLY A 8 15.95 10.59 -1.48
N THR A 9 15.14 10.79 -0.44
CA THR A 9 14.64 9.72 0.43
C THR A 9 13.22 9.33 0.03
N PHE A 10 13.04 8.05 -0.31
CA PHE A 10 11.74 7.49 -0.63
C PHE A 10 11.18 6.68 0.53
N ALA A 11 9.86 6.64 0.67
CA ALA A 11 9.22 6.01 1.82
C ALA A 11 7.91 5.30 1.41
N CYS A 12 7.57 4.28 2.17
CA CYS A 12 6.23 3.69 2.19
C CYS A 12 5.76 3.55 3.64
N ARG A 13 4.45 3.71 3.86
CA ARG A 13 3.88 3.58 5.19
C ARG A 13 2.40 3.22 5.15
N ALA A 14 2.01 2.33 6.04
CA ALA A 14 0.62 2.14 6.43
C ALA A 14 0.10 3.32 7.24
N VAL A 15 -1.03 3.90 6.82
CA VAL A 15 -1.64 5.07 7.46
C VAL A 15 -3.01 4.75 8.02
N HIS A 16 -3.41 5.49 9.05
CA HIS A 16 -4.75 5.38 9.61
C HIS A 16 -5.79 6.05 8.68
N SER A 17 -6.99 5.49 8.61
CA SER A 17 -8.11 6.00 7.79
C SER A 17 -8.50 7.45 8.12
N ASN A 18 -8.33 7.84 9.38
CA ASN A 18 -8.59 9.19 9.88
C ASN A 18 -7.42 10.17 9.72
N ARG A 19 -6.35 9.80 8.99
CA ARG A 19 -5.23 10.71 8.78
C ARG A 19 -5.70 12.00 8.10
N LYS A 20 -5.31 13.13 8.68
CA LYS A 20 -5.58 14.48 8.14
C LYS A 20 -5.07 14.55 6.69
N HIS A 21 -5.87 15.16 5.81
CA HIS A 21 -5.59 15.29 4.37
C HIS A 21 -5.54 13.98 3.56
N PHE A 22 -5.98 12.84 4.12
CA PHE A 22 -6.27 11.68 3.28
C PHE A 22 -7.55 11.95 2.48
N SER A 23 -7.47 11.86 1.13
CA SER A 23 -8.56 12.25 0.23
C SER A 23 -9.88 11.62 0.69
N LYS A 24 -10.90 12.46 0.89
CA LYS A 24 -12.25 12.01 1.25
C LYS A 24 -12.88 11.19 0.12
N ASP A 25 -12.46 11.41 -1.12
CA ASP A 25 -12.97 10.69 -2.31
C ASP A 25 -12.42 9.27 -2.39
N LEU A 26 -11.28 9.03 -1.75
CA LEU A 26 -10.86 7.67 -1.48
C LEU A 26 -11.89 7.05 -0.54
N LYS A 27 -12.23 7.70 0.59
CA LYS A 27 -13.17 7.24 1.66
C LYS A 27 -14.55 6.80 1.11
N GLY A 28 -15.08 5.66 1.58
CA GLY A 28 -16.19 4.89 0.96
C GLY A 28 -16.07 3.37 1.19
N GLN A 29 -17.13 2.59 0.99
CA GLN A 29 -17.04 1.14 1.16
C GLN A 29 -16.39 0.48 -0.07
N LEU A 30 -15.24 -0.16 0.11
CA LEU A 30 -14.67 -1.09 -0.87
C LEU A 30 -15.28 -2.48 -0.66
N LYS A 31 -15.52 -3.24 -1.74
CA LYS A 31 -15.76 -4.69 -1.65
C LYS A 31 -14.44 -5.43 -1.44
N ALA A 32 -14.52 -6.73 -1.16
CA ALA A 32 -13.34 -7.57 -1.01
C ALA A 32 -12.55 -7.58 -2.33
N ASN A 33 -11.23 -7.44 -2.21
CA ASN A 33 -10.25 -7.33 -3.30
C ASN A 33 -10.37 -6.06 -4.18
N GLU A 34 -11.22 -5.11 -3.82
CA GLU A 34 -11.24 -3.81 -4.49
C GLU A 34 -10.16 -2.88 -3.96
N TYR A 35 -9.68 -2.01 -4.84
CA TYR A 35 -8.75 -0.94 -4.50
C TYR A 35 -9.12 0.36 -5.21
N LYS A 36 -8.68 1.47 -4.62
CA LYS A 36 -8.65 2.79 -5.24
C LYS A 36 -7.25 3.35 -5.08
N ILE A 37 -6.76 3.99 -6.13
CA ILE A 37 -5.45 4.64 -6.12
C ILE A 37 -5.62 6.09 -6.57
N ARG A 38 -4.91 7.00 -5.91
CA ARG A 38 -4.71 8.37 -6.36
C ARG A 38 -3.22 8.67 -6.35
N GLN A 39 -2.78 9.43 -7.34
CA GLN A 39 -1.39 9.81 -7.47
C GLN A 39 -1.29 11.31 -7.72
N VAL A 40 -0.33 11.94 -7.06
CA VAL A 40 0.06 13.33 -7.29
C VAL A 40 1.58 13.37 -7.40
N GLY A 41 2.08 13.55 -8.63
CA GLY A 41 3.51 13.38 -8.90
C GLY A 41 3.98 11.98 -8.51
N ASN A 42 5.03 11.89 -7.69
CA ASN A 42 5.56 10.61 -7.20
C ASN A 42 4.88 10.10 -5.93
N LEU A 43 3.92 10.84 -5.35
CA LEU A 43 3.19 10.40 -4.17
C LEU A 43 1.96 9.60 -4.58
N VAL A 44 1.91 8.34 -4.18
CA VAL A 44 0.79 7.43 -4.39
C VAL A 44 0.05 7.21 -3.07
N ALA A 45 -1.25 7.42 -3.10
CA ALA A 45 -2.18 7.09 -2.03
C ALA A 45 -3.05 5.92 -2.46
N THR A 46 -3.00 4.85 -1.67
CA THR A 46 -3.69 3.61 -1.99
C THR A 46 -4.66 3.25 -0.90
N TRP A 47 -5.87 2.85 -1.29
CA TRP A 47 -6.81 2.19 -0.43
C TRP A 47 -7.17 0.84 -1.02
N TRP A 48 -6.99 -0.21 -0.22
CA TRP A 48 -7.28 -1.58 -0.62
C TRP A 48 -8.04 -2.30 0.48
N ARG A 49 -8.93 -3.21 0.09
CA ARG A 49 -9.60 -4.10 1.03
C ARG A 49 -9.30 -5.54 0.68
N ASP A 50 -8.43 -6.15 1.48
CA ASP A 50 -8.32 -7.62 1.56
C ASP A 50 -9.35 -8.10 2.60
N LYS A 51 -8.94 -8.80 3.66
CA LYS A 51 -9.78 -9.08 4.83
C LYS A 51 -10.18 -7.81 5.59
N ARG A 52 -9.31 -6.80 5.58
CA ARG A 52 -9.50 -5.50 6.22
C ARG A 52 -9.11 -4.39 5.27
N ALA A 53 -9.67 -3.21 5.49
CA ALA A 53 -9.26 -2.00 4.81
C ALA A 53 -7.84 -1.61 5.22
N ILE A 54 -6.97 -1.39 4.23
CA ILE A 54 -5.58 -0.95 4.40
C ILE A 54 -5.40 0.33 3.60
N HIS A 55 -4.81 1.34 4.22
CA HIS A 55 -4.46 2.60 3.58
C HIS A 55 -2.93 2.73 3.56
N MET A 56 -2.39 3.01 2.38
CA MET A 56 -0.95 3.18 2.18
C MET A 56 -0.67 4.56 1.58
N LEU A 57 0.46 5.13 1.99
CA LEU A 57 1.13 6.21 1.26
C LEU A 57 2.51 5.71 0.86
N SER A 58 2.88 5.92 -0.40
CA SER A 58 4.17 5.51 -0.93
C SER A 58 4.72 6.53 -1.92
N THR A 59 6.03 6.72 -1.89
CA THR A 59 6.81 7.43 -2.91
C THR A 59 7.81 6.52 -3.62
N ASN A 60 7.94 5.28 -3.16
CA ASN A 60 8.85 4.26 -3.68
C ASN A 60 8.13 3.12 -4.43
N ALA A 61 6.85 3.30 -4.77
CA ALA A 61 6.04 2.25 -5.38
C ALA A 61 5.14 2.83 -6.47
N SER A 62 5.02 2.08 -7.56
CA SER A 62 4.09 2.34 -8.65
C SER A 62 2.66 1.92 -8.27
N PRO A 63 1.64 2.57 -8.86
CA PRO A 63 0.23 2.28 -8.60
C PRO A 63 -0.25 0.99 -9.30
N VAL A 64 0.47 -0.12 -9.13
CA VAL A 64 0.22 -1.39 -9.83
C VAL A 64 -0.01 -2.56 -8.87
N MET A 65 -0.70 -3.57 -9.38
CA MET A 65 -0.84 -4.87 -8.72
C MET A 65 0.28 -5.81 -9.20
N GLU A 66 0.78 -6.63 -8.28
CA GLU A 66 1.75 -7.68 -8.54
C GLU A 66 1.23 -9.02 -8.03
N THR A 67 1.60 -10.10 -8.70
CA THR A 67 1.30 -11.46 -8.25
C THR A 67 2.43 -11.94 -7.34
N VAL A 68 2.09 -12.28 -6.11
CA VAL A 68 3.03 -12.84 -5.12
C VAL A 68 2.67 -14.26 -4.76
N SER A 69 3.69 -15.04 -4.38
CA SER A 69 3.49 -16.41 -3.91
C SER A 69 3.04 -16.40 -2.45
N GLN A 70 1.81 -16.86 -2.20
CA GLN A 70 1.27 -17.04 -0.86
C GLN A 70 1.30 -18.52 -0.48
N LYS A 71 1.81 -18.83 0.72
CA LYS A 71 1.75 -20.18 1.29
C LYS A 71 0.29 -20.60 1.53
N SER A 72 -0.09 -21.76 1.00
CA SER A 72 -1.37 -22.42 1.27
C SER A 72 -1.13 -23.90 1.63
N LYS A 73 -2.13 -24.56 2.22
CA LYS A 73 -2.05 -25.98 2.65
C LYS A 73 -1.69 -26.93 1.49
N GLY A 74 -2.10 -26.61 0.26
CA GLY A 74 -1.84 -27.41 -0.94
C GLY A 74 -0.62 -26.96 -1.75
N GLY A 75 0.25 -26.11 -1.20
CA GLY A 75 1.37 -25.50 -1.91
C GLY A 75 1.20 -23.99 -2.12
N PRO A 76 2.21 -23.32 -2.69
CA PRO A 76 2.15 -21.89 -2.97
C PRO A 76 1.08 -21.57 -4.02
N ILE A 77 0.24 -20.58 -3.75
CA ILE A 77 -0.75 -20.04 -4.67
C ILE A 77 -0.39 -18.59 -5.04
N GLY A 78 -0.69 -18.19 -6.28
CA GLY A 78 -0.55 -16.79 -6.69
C GLY A 78 -1.64 -15.92 -6.06
N LYS A 79 -1.25 -14.83 -5.40
CA LYS A 79 -2.16 -13.80 -4.90
C LYS A 79 -1.80 -12.45 -5.50
N GLN A 80 -2.79 -11.75 -6.03
CA GLN A 80 -2.61 -10.36 -6.44
C GLN A 80 -2.62 -9.44 -5.23
N ILE A 81 -1.59 -8.62 -5.08
CA ILE A 81 -1.50 -7.55 -4.08
C ILE A 81 -0.91 -6.28 -4.70
N LEU A 82 -1.09 -5.15 -4.05
CA LEU A 82 -0.48 -3.90 -4.50
C LEU A 82 1.02 -3.89 -4.24
N GLN A 83 1.80 -3.37 -5.19
CA GLN A 83 3.26 -3.25 -5.05
C GLN A 83 3.66 -2.51 -3.77
N CYS A 84 2.96 -1.42 -3.43
CA CYS A 84 3.24 -0.67 -2.19
C CYS A 84 3.04 -1.49 -0.91
N VAL A 85 2.11 -2.46 -0.92
CA VAL A 85 1.85 -3.36 0.21
C VAL A 85 2.93 -4.43 0.29
N GLU A 86 3.36 -4.97 -0.85
CA GLU A 86 4.45 -5.94 -0.91
C GLU A 86 5.76 -5.36 -0.38
N ILE A 87 6.13 -4.17 -0.84
CA ILE A 87 7.33 -3.46 -0.39
C ILE A 87 7.25 -3.20 1.11
N TYR A 88 6.11 -2.77 1.64
CA TYR A 88 5.93 -2.55 3.07
C TYR A 88 6.08 -3.85 3.87
N ASN A 89 5.36 -4.92 3.51
CA ASN A 89 5.40 -6.19 4.24
C ASN A 89 6.79 -6.82 4.26
N LYS A 90 7.54 -6.72 3.15
CA LYS A 90 8.93 -7.22 3.07
C LYS A 90 9.89 -6.51 4.01
N ASN A 91 9.68 -5.21 4.27
CA ASN A 91 10.67 -4.37 4.94
C ASN A 91 10.23 -3.88 6.34
N MET A 92 8.94 -3.98 6.69
CA MET A 92 8.40 -3.40 7.94
C MET A 92 9.01 -4.00 9.21
N GLY A 93 9.42 -5.27 9.18
CA GLY A 93 9.99 -5.98 10.34
C GLY A 93 11.50 -5.78 10.53
N GLY A 94 12.10 -4.76 9.92
CA GLY A 94 13.54 -4.51 10.04
C GLY A 94 13.99 -3.99 11.42
N VAL A 95 13.06 -3.43 12.21
CA VAL A 95 13.34 -2.86 13.54
C VAL A 95 12.90 -3.80 14.67
N ASP A 96 11.79 -4.53 14.49
CA ASP A 96 11.24 -5.46 15.49
C ASP A 96 11.99 -6.81 15.58
N LYS A 97 13.17 -6.91 14.96
CA LYS A 97 13.97 -8.14 14.89
C LYS A 97 15.07 -8.19 15.93
#